data_AF-A0A645HAG1-F1
#
_entry.id   AF-A0A645HAG1-F1
#
_cell.length_a   1.000
_cell.length_b   1.000
_cell.length_c   1.000
_cell.angle_alpha   90.00
_cell.angle_beta   90.00
_cell.angle_gamma   90.00
#
_symmetry.space_group_name_H-M   'P 1'
#
loop_
_entity.id
_entity.type
_entity.pdbx_description
1 polymer ?
#
loop_
_entity_poly.entity_id
_entity_poly.type
_entity_poly.pdbx_seq_one_letter_code
_entity_poly.pdbx_strand_id
1 'polypeptide(L)' 'MYTRHKLLTEFLVALGVNIDTARVDACKIEHDLSEETFDAIRRHYKKL' A
#
# COMPACT_ATOMS: atom_id res chain seq x y z
N MET A 1 -12.99 -7.20 4.20
CA MET A 1 -11.66 -6.89 4.77
C MET A 1 -10.75 -6.48 3.62
N TYR A 2 -10.04 -5.36 3.69
CA TYR A 2 -8.94 -5.04 2.77
C TYR A 2 -7.64 -5.62 3.35
N THR A 3 -6.89 -6.42 2.57
CA THR A 3 -5.56 -6.91 2.99
C THR A 3 -4.53 -5.79 2.88
N ARG A 4 -3.43 -5.87 3.66
CA ARG A 4 -2.32 -4.91 3.59
C ARG A 4 -1.75 -4.85 2.16
N HIS A 5 -1.52 -6.02 1.55
CA HIS A 5 -1.16 -6.18 0.15
C HIS A 5 -1.99 -5.34 -0.81
N LYS A 6 -3.32 -5.47 -0.74
CA LYS A 6 -4.23 -4.82 -1.69
C LYS A 6 -4.20 -3.31 -1.52
N LEU A 7 -4.23 -2.83 -0.27
CA LEU A 7 -4.17 -1.40 0.01
C LEU A 7 -2.84 -0.78 -0.47
N LEU A 8 -1.72 -1.43 -0.19
CA LEU A 8 -0.40 -0.92 -0.60
C LEU A 8 -0.24 -0.96 -2.12
N THR A 9 -0.75 -2.00 -2.78
CA THR A 9 -0.76 -2.07 -4.25
C THR A 9 -1.53 -0.90 -4.85
N GLU A 10 -2.78 -0.69 -4.41
CA GLU A 10 -3.62 0.41 -4.90
C GLU A 10 -3.01 1.78 -4.60
N PHE A 11 -2.43 1.94 -3.41
CA PHE A 11 -1.74 3.16 -3.01
C PHE A 11 -0.53 3.47 -3.91
N LEU A 12 0.33 2.49 -4.19
CA LEU A 12 1.48 2.67 -5.07
C LEU A 12 1.05 2.97 -6.52
N VAL A 13 -0.01 2.34 -7.00
CA VAL A 13 -0.60 2.66 -8.32
C VAL A 13 -1.13 4.10 -8.34
N ALA A 14 -1.79 4.56 -7.28
CA ALA A 14 -2.26 5.94 -7.18
C ALA A 14 -1.10 6.96 -7.16
N LEU A 15 0.10 6.55 -6.72
CA LEU A 15 1.33 7.35 -6.83
C LEU A 15 1.98 7.30 -8.23
N GLY A 16 1.43 6.54 -9.18
CA GLY A 16 1.93 6.43 -10.55
C GLY A 16 2.86 5.24 -10.81
N VAL A 17 2.98 4.31 -9.86
CA VAL A 17 3.76 3.07 -10.06
C VAL A 17 2.98 2.11 -10.95
N ASN A 18 3.66 1.43 -11.87
CA ASN A 18 3.06 0.38 -12.69
C ASN A 18 2.47 -0.74 -11.81
N ILE A 19 1.33 -1.31 -12.20
CA ILE A 19 0.61 -2.32 -11.41
C ILE A 19 1.47 -3.55 -11.06
N ASP A 20 2.31 -4.04 -11.96
CA ASP A 20 3.11 -5.25 -11.70
C ASP A 20 4.22 -4.95 -10.68
N THR A 21 4.87 -3.79 -10.82
CA THR A 21 5.84 -3.28 -9.84
C THR A 21 5.18 -3.03 -8.48
N ALA A 22 4.02 -2.36 -8.46
CA ALA A 22 3.28 -2.06 -7.25
C ALA A 22 2.91 -3.32 -6.46
N ARG A 23 2.50 -4.40 -7.14
CA ARG A 23 2.20 -5.68 -6.50
C ARG A 23 3.42 -6.34 -5.89
N VAL A 24 4.54 -6.36 -6.62
CA VAL A 24 5.80 -6.96 -6.14
C VAL A 24 6.33 -6.18 -4.94
N ASP A 25 6.28 -4.86 -5.00
CA ASP A 25 6.78 -4.00 -3.93
C ASP A 25 5.84 -4.04 -2.72
N ALA A 26 4.52 -4.05 -2.91
CA ALA A 26 3.55 -4.22 -1.83
C ALA A 26 3.77 -5.53 -1.06
N CYS A 27 4.11 -6.63 -1.76
CA CYS A 27 4.43 -7.91 -1.14
C CYS A 27 5.65 -7.83 -0.20
N LYS A 28 6.64 -7.00 -0.53
CA LYS A 28 7.82 -6.80 0.33
C LYS A 28 7.48 -5.88 1.50
N ILE A 29 6.88 -4.74 1.17
CA ILE A 29 6.60 -3.65 2.13
C ILE A 29 5.59 -4.09 3.19
N GLU A 30 4.60 -4.92 2.84
CA GLU A 30 3.49 -5.23 3.76
C GLU A 30 3.92 -5.89 5.06
N HIS A 31 5.03 -6.64 5.03
CA HIS A 31 5.61 -7.36 6.17
C HIS A 31 6.60 -6.53 6.98
N ASP A 32 7.19 -5.48 6.39
CA ASP A 32 8.22 -4.64 7.03
C ASP A 32 7.66 -3.36 7.67
N LEU A 33 6.42 -2.99 7.35
CA LEU A 33 5.77 -1.81 7.92
C LEU A 33 5.21 -2.06 9.33
N SER A 34 5.53 -1.16 10.27
CA SER A 34 4.81 -1.07 11.54
C SER A 34 3.31 -0.82 11.33
N GLU A 35 2.50 -1.13 12.34
CA GLU A 35 1.06 -0.82 12.30
C GLU A 35 0.81 0.68 12.16
N GLU A 36 1.58 1.51 12.86
CA GLU A 36 1.47 2.98 12.81
C GLU A 36 1.65 3.51 11.38
N THR A 37 2.71 3.06 10.68
CA THR A 37 2.98 3.50 9.31
C THR A 37 1.91 3.04 8.34
N PHE A 38 1.46 1.78 8.46
CA PHE A 38 0.38 1.27 7.62
C PHE A 38 -0.93 2.07 7.81
N ASP A 39 -1.28 2.38 9.05
CA ASP A 39 -2.47 3.17 9.34
C ASP A 39 -2.36 4.61 8.84
N ALA A 40 -1.17 5.21 8.90
CA ALA A 40 -0.91 6.53 8.31
C ALA A 40 -1.14 6.53 6.79
N ILE A 41 -0.58 5.54 6.08
CA ILE A 41 -0.78 5.34 4.64
C ILE A 41 -2.27 5.14 4.33
N ARG A 42 -2.95 4.25 5.06
CA ARG A 42 -4.38 3.98 4.90
C ARG A 42 -5.24 5.23 5.10
N ARG A 43 -4.93 6.06 6.09
CA ARG A 43 -5.64 7.32 6.33
C ARG A 43 -5.39 8.34 5.22
N HIS A 44 -4.16 8.40 4.69
CA HIS A 44 -3.83 9.28 3.59
C HIS A 44 -4.54 8.85 2.30
N TYR A 45 -4.52 7.56 1.98
CA TYR A 45 -5.18 7.01 0.79
C TYR A 45 -6.70 7.23 0.80
N LYS A 46 -7.37 7.15 1.96
CA LYS A 46 -8.81 7.46 2.09
C LYS A 46 -9.18 8.94 1.91
N LYS A 47 -8.20 9.85 1.92
CA LYS A 47 -8.41 11.29 1.72
C LYS A 47 -8.21 11.73 0.27
N LEU A 48 -7.62 10.87 -0.57
CA LEU A 48 -7.55 11.01 -2.02
C LEU A 48 -8.90 10.59 -2.62
#